data_AF-A0A564UJG3-F1
#
_entry.id   AF-A0A564UJG3-F1
#
_cell.length_a   1.000
_cell.length_b   1.000
_cell.length_c   1.000
_cell.angle_alpha   90.00
_cell.angle_beta   90.00
_cell.angle_gamma   90.00
#
_symmetry.space_group_name_H-M   'P 1'
#
loop_
_entity.id
_entity.type
_entity.pdbx_description
1 polymer ?
#
loop_
_entity_poly.entity_id
_entity_poly.type
_entity_poly.pdbx_seq_one_letter_code
_entity_poly.pdbx_strand_id
1 'polypeptide(L)'
;MGETKQKNEISTDLENAEVLPFGKKDFNAYNRLMANIEKGFTKASEAYVTIACNLWQINRNEYFRIDSYKTIADFALEKYELKKSTVHNYIKVVEKFGDIVDGKALGLKEQFKDFKCSQLVNMLTFTPEQIEQVEPSWSVRQIIAFGKAPLLLEDTEDDDNIVDAVASEPEETQDDVSEFLNTPDIVSGRTQLLECEDFEEITKNRDVILNAFNDMKKDKNFKNKKVRLVVELAFD
;
A
#
# COMPACT_ATOMS: atom_id res chain seq x y z
N MET A 1 -2.79 -17.29 -35.29
CA MET A 1 -1.57 -16.95 -36.05
C MET A 1 -1.23 -15.45 -35.95
N GLY A 2 -1.50 -14.79 -34.80
CA GLY A 2 -1.39 -13.33 -34.63
C GLY A 2 -0.48 -12.86 -33.49
N GLU A 3 -0.16 -13.70 -32.51
CA GLU A 3 0.62 -13.31 -31.32
C GLU A 3 2.13 -13.26 -31.54
N THR A 4 2.63 -13.97 -32.57
CA THR A 4 4.08 -14.04 -32.85
C THR A 4 4.62 -12.78 -33.54
N LYS A 5 3.75 -11.95 -34.15
CA LYS A 5 4.16 -10.70 -34.82
C LYS A 5 4.42 -9.56 -33.83
N GLN A 6 3.59 -9.44 -32.79
CA GLN A 6 3.66 -8.31 -31.86
C GLN A 6 4.88 -8.37 -30.92
N LYS A 7 5.30 -9.59 -30.50
CA LYS A 7 6.56 -9.80 -29.76
C LYS A 7 7.81 -9.46 -30.58
N ASN A 8 7.79 -9.73 -31.89
CA ASN A 8 8.91 -9.41 -32.77
C ASN A 8 9.01 -7.91 -33.04
N GLU A 9 7.89 -7.19 -33.17
CA GLU A 9 7.87 -5.74 -33.39
C GLU A 9 8.41 -4.96 -32.16
N ILE A 10 8.02 -5.35 -30.94
CA ILE A 10 8.55 -4.75 -29.69
C ILE A 10 10.06 -5.00 -29.56
N SER A 11 10.54 -6.19 -29.95
CA SER A 11 11.98 -6.53 -29.90
C SER A 11 12.79 -5.69 -30.89
N THR A 12 12.26 -5.45 -32.10
CA THR A 12 12.95 -4.65 -33.12
C THR A 12 12.95 -3.14 -32.85
N ASP A 13 11.95 -2.63 -32.11
CA ASP A 13 11.90 -1.22 -31.71
C ASP A 13 12.90 -0.88 -30.59
N LEU A 14 13.19 -1.84 -29.69
CA LEU A 14 14.25 -1.70 -28.69
C LEU A 14 15.65 -1.75 -29.30
N GLU A 15 15.88 -2.56 -30.33
CA GLU A 15 17.17 -2.66 -31.02
C GLU A 15 17.49 -1.42 -31.88
N ASN A 16 16.46 -0.70 -32.35
CA ASN A 16 16.59 0.54 -33.12
C ASN A 16 16.47 1.81 -32.26
N ALA A 17 16.30 1.68 -30.94
CA ALA A 17 16.35 2.83 -30.05
C ALA A 17 17.75 3.43 -30.10
N GLU A 18 17.87 4.64 -30.67
CA GLU A 18 19.11 5.42 -30.65
C GLU A 18 19.66 5.45 -29.21
N VAL A 19 20.80 4.79 -28.99
CA VAL A 19 21.54 4.89 -27.74
C VAL A 19 22.02 6.33 -27.64
N LEU A 20 21.24 7.18 -26.96
CA LEU A 20 21.60 8.56 -26.71
C LEU A 20 22.95 8.56 -25.96
N PRO A 21 24.01 9.15 -26.52
CA PRO A 21 25.30 9.17 -25.85
C PRO A 21 25.26 10.18 -24.71
N PHE A 22 25.00 9.69 -23.49
CA PHE A 22 25.05 10.52 -22.28
C PHE A 22 26.49 10.91 -21.96
N GLY A 23 26.71 12.21 -21.77
CA GLY A 23 28.01 12.74 -21.38
C GLY A 23 28.26 12.60 -19.87
N LYS A 24 29.50 12.82 -19.44
CA LYS A 24 29.89 12.85 -18.01
C LYS A 24 29.01 13.81 -17.18
N LYS A 25 28.59 14.93 -17.78
CA LYS A 25 27.69 15.90 -17.13
C LYS A 25 26.31 15.31 -16.86
N ASP A 26 25.80 14.48 -17.76
CA ASP A 26 24.48 13.86 -17.65
C ASP A 26 24.49 12.77 -16.57
N PHE A 27 25.54 11.95 -16.51
CA PHE A 27 25.72 10.98 -15.42
C PHE A 27 25.83 11.66 -14.05
N ASN A 28 26.57 12.77 -13.96
CA ASN A 28 26.65 13.54 -12.72
C ASN A 28 25.29 14.14 -12.32
N ALA A 29 24.52 14.63 -13.29
CA ALA A 29 23.18 15.14 -13.05
C ALA A 29 22.23 14.02 -12.59
N TYR A 30 22.27 12.86 -13.25
CA TYR A 30 21.49 11.68 -12.90
C TYR A 30 21.77 11.20 -11.47
N ASN A 31 23.03 10.99 -11.12
CA ASN A 31 23.42 10.55 -9.77
C ASN A 31 22.98 11.54 -8.70
N ARG A 32 23.06 12.85 -8.98
CA ARG A 32 22.57 13.89 -8.07
C ARG A 32 21.04 13.83 -7.91
N LEU A 33 20.30 13.61 -9.00
CA LEU A 33 18.84 13.48 -8.95
C LEU A 33 18.43 12.23 -8.17
N MET A 34 19.09 11.10 -8.40
CA MET A 34 18.90 9.87 -7.63
C MET A 34 19.14 10.07 -6.14
N ALA A 35 20.26 10.68 -5.77
CA ALA A 35 20.55 10.97 -4.36
C ALA A 35 19.52 11.93 -3.71
N ASN A 36 18.95 12.86 -4.48
CA ASN A 36 17.89 13.74 -3.98
C ASN A 36 16.57 12.98 -3.77
N ILE A 37 16.24 12.04 -4.66
CA ILE A 37 15.07 11.17 -4.53
C ILE A 37 15.20 10.31 -3.27
N GLU A 38 16.35 9.67 -3.06
CA GLU A 38 16.63 8.85 -1.87
C GLU A 38 16.47 9.65 -0.58
N LYS A 39 17.08 10.85 -0.50
CA LYS A 39 16.91 11.76 0.64
C LYS A 39 15.47 12.18 0.86
N GLY A 40 14.70 12.38 -0.22
CA GLY A 40 13.27 12.68 -0.16
C GLY A 40 12.49 11.54 0.49
N PHE A 41 12.79 10.29 0.10
CA PHE A 41 12.16 9.12 0.70
C PHE A 41 12.52 8.93 2.17
N THR A 42 13.77 9.15 2.58
CA THR A 42 14.16 9.09 4.00
C THR A 42 13.34 10.07 4.84
N LYS A 43 13.24 11.33 4.40
CA LYS A 43 12.44 12.36 5.10
C LYS A 43 10.96 12.01 5.14
N ALA A 44 10.42 11.45 4.06
CA ALA A 44 9.03 11.01 4.02
C ALA A 44 8.79 9.86 5.01
N SER A 45 9.74 8.94 5.17
CA SER A 45 9.67 7.85 6.14
C SER A 45 9.70 8.38 7.58
N GLU A 46 10.61 9.29 7.89
CA GLU A 46 10.68 9.94 9.22
C GLU A 46 9.38 10.70 9.56
N ALA A 47 8.85 11.45 8.60
CA ALA A 47 7.58 12.14 8.75
C ALA A 47 6.42 11.16 8.96
N TYR A 48 6.39 10.05 8.22
CA TYR A 48 5.40 8.99 8.38
C TYR A 48 5.42 8.42 9.80
N VAL A 49 6.59 8.02 10.31
CA VAL A 49 6.72 7.46 11.67
C VAL A 49 6.27 8.48 12.71
N THR A 50 6.68 9.74 12.54
CA THR A 50 6.28 10.84 13.43
C THR A 50 4.75 11.00 13.46
N ILE A 51 4.10 11.04 12.29
CA ILE A 51 2.63 11.17 12.21
C ILE A 51 1.96 9.96 12.84
N ALA A 52 2.43 8.75 12.54
CA ALA A 52 1.87 7.51 13.07
C ALA A 52 1.95 7.44 14.60
N CYS A 53 3.12 7.77 15.19
CA CYS A 53 3.30 7.80 16.64
C CYS A 53 2.40 8.84 17.32
N ASN A 54 2.19 10.00 16.71
CA ASN A 54 1.28 11.03 17.22
C ASN A 54 -0.18 10.60 17.12
N LEU A 55 -0.62 10.06 15.98
CA LEU A 55 -1.98 9.53 15.81
C LEU A 55 -2.27 8.40 16.80
N TRP A 56 -1.31 7.51 17.03
CA TRP A 56 -1.42 6.45 18.03
C TRP A 56 -1.59 7.02 19.45
N GLN A 57 -0.78 8.01 19.84
CA GLN A 57 -0.89 8.65 21.16
C GLN A 57 -2.21 9.41 21.34
N ILE A 58 -2.68 10.13 20.31
CA ILE A 58 -3.97 10.84 20.33
C ILE A 58 -5.11 9.83 20.43
N ASN A 59 -5.04 8.71 19.71
CA ASN A 59 -6.03 7.66 19.77
C ASN A 59 -6.08 7.00 21.17
N ARG A 60 -4.91 6.61 21.69
CA ARG A 60 -4.78 5.90 22.97
C ARG A 60 -5.30 6.70 24.18
N ASN A 61 -5.12 8.01 24.14
CA ASN A 61 -5.55 8.94 25.19
C ASN A 61 -6.88 9.64 24.88
N GLU A 62 -7.53 9.28 23.77
CA GLU A 62 -8.76 9.89 23.29
C GLU A 62 -8.69 11.43 23.11
N TYR A 63 -7.52 11.99 22.84
CA TYR A 63 -7.33 13.44 22.70
C TYR A 63 -8.08 14.05 21.52
N PHE A 64 -8.51 13.24 20.55
CA PHE A 64 -9.40 13.68 19.47
C PHE A 64 -10.73 14.25 20.01
N ARG A 65 -11.14 13.87 21.24
CA ARG A 65 -12.33 14.42 21.90
C ARG A 65 -12.19 15.87 22.36
N ILE A 66 -10.96 16.40 22.46
CA ILE A 66 -10.72 17.82 22.81
C ILE A 66 -11.39 18.74 21.78
N ASP A 67 -11.31 18.37 20.51
CA ASP A 67 -11.97 19.07 19.40
C ASP A 67 -13.37 18.49 19.10
N SER A 68 -13.98 17.74 20.03
CA SER A 68 -15.31 17.11 19.92
C SER A 68 -15.48 16.07 18.80
N TYR A 69 -14.40 15.45 18.30
CA TYR A 69 -14.51 14.35 17.36
C TYR A 69 -14.93 13.04 18.06
N LYS A 70 -15.69 12.21 17.35
CA LYS A 70 -16.16 10.91 17.84
C LYS A 70 -15.08 9.83 17.75
N THR A 71 -14.27 9.87 16.69
CA THR A 71 -13.21 8.89 16.43
C THR A 71 -11.93 9.58 15.97
N ILE A 72 -10.79 8.90 16.13
CA ILE A 72 -9.51 9.35 15.58
C ILE A 72 -9.56 9.52 14.05
N ALA A 73 -10.34 8.68 13.37
CA ALA A 73 -10.49 8.73 11.92
C ALA A 73 -11.19 10.02 11.47
N ASP A 74 -12.25 10.45 12.16
CA ASP A 74 -12.95 11.70 11.85
C ASP A 74 -12.03 12.91 12.07
N PHE A 75 -11.29 12.91 13.19
CA PHE A 75 -10.30 13.94 13.48
C PHE A 75 -9.24 14.05 12.37
N ALA A 76 -8.66 12.92 11.98
CA ALA A 76 -7.58 12.89 11.00
C ALA A 76 -8.06 13.20 9.58
N LEU A 77 -9.28 12.79 9.24
CA LEU A 77 -9.92 13.11 7.97
C LEU A 77 -10.20 14.61 7.86
N GLU A 78 -10.78 15.23 8.89
CA GLU A 78 -11.18 16.65 8.83
C GLU A 78 -9.98 17.61 8.92
N LYS A 79 -8.99 17.32 9.78
CA LYS A 79 -7.84 18.21 9.99
C LYS A 79 -6.73 18.05 8.96
N TYR A 80 -6.54 16.82 8.46
CA TYR A 80 -5.36 16.46 7.67
C TYR A 80 -5.69 15.70 6.38
N GLU A 81 -6.97 15.55 6.04
CA GLU A 81 -7.43 14.82 4.84
C GLU A 81 -6.95 13.36 4.79
N LEU A 82 -6.67 12.76 5.96
CA LEU A 82 -6.24 11.38 6.05
C LEU A 82 -7.44 10.42 6.04
N LYS A 83 -7.43 9.47 5.11
CA LYS A 83 -8.47 8.43 5.02
C LYS A 83 -8.44 7.53 6.27
N LYS A 84 -9.62 7.05 6.66
CA LYS A 84 -9.80 6.12 7.79
C LYS A 84 -8.88 4.89 7.74
N SER A 85 -8.73 4.27 6.57
CA SER A 85 -7.84 3.11 6.37
C SER A 85 -6.38 3.45 6.66
N THR A 86 -5.90 4.58 6.15
CA THR A 86 -4.55 5.09 6.40
C THR A 86 -4.30 5.30 7.89
N VAL A 87 -5.23 5.94 8.59
CA VAL A 87 -5.12 6.20 10.04
C VAL A 87 -5.02 4.91 10.84
N HIS A 88 -5.87 3.93 10.55
CA HIS A 88 -5.82 2.63 11.23
C HIS A 88 -4.54 1.86 10.92
N ASN A 89 -4.04 1.88 9.68
CA ASN A 89 -2.76 1.27 9.34
C ASN A 89 -1.60 1.89 10.12
N TYR A 90 -1.59 3.22 10.27
CA TYR A 90 -0.55 3.92 11.02
C TYR A 90 -0.56 3.49 12.50
N ILE A 91 -1.74 3.42 13.10
CA ILE A 91 -1.93 2.97 14.48
C ILE A 91 -1.44 1.52 14.64
N LYS A 92 -1.87 0.60 13.77
CA LYS A 92 -1.46 -0.81 13.80
C LYS A 92 0.05 -1.00 13.61
N VAL A 93 0.69 -0.21 12.73
CA VAL A 93 2.13 -0.25 12.53
C VAL A 93 2.87 0.15 13.81
N VAL A 94 2.41 1.20 14.49
CA VAL A 94 3.01 1.62 15.77
C VAL A 94 2.76 0.59 16.86
N GLU A 95 1.60 -0.05 16.91
CA GLU A 95 1.32 -1.11 17.89
C GLU A 95 2.23 -2.32 17.73
N LYS A 96 2.53 -2.72 16.49
CA LYS A 96 3.31 -3.92 16.19
C LYS A 96 4.82 -3.68 16.15
N PHE A 97 5.24 -2.60 15.51
CA PHE A 97 6.64 -2.30 15.19
C PHE A 97 7.20 -1.07 15.93
N GLY A 98 6.34 -0.34 16.64
CA GLY A 98 6.73 0.85 17.39
C GLY A 98 7.55 0.52 18.64
N ASP A 99 8.41 1.45 19.02
CA ASP A 99 9.07 1.48 20.31
C ASP A 99 8.22 2.31 21.28
N ILE A 100 7.56 1.62 22.21
CA ILE A 100 6.60 2.21 23.16
C ILE A 100 7.18 2.09 24.56
N VAL A 101 7.54 3.23 25.15
CA VAL A 101 8.09 3.33 26.51
C VAL A 101 7.15 4.20 27.34
N ASP A 102 6.74 3.70 28.51
CA ASP A 102 5.83 4.40 29.43
C ASP A 102 4.54 4.93 28.78
N GLY A 103 3.99 4.16 27.83
CA GLY A 103 2.76 4.53 27.10
C GLY A 103 2.96 5.64 26.06
N LYS A 104 4.21 5.97 25.70
CA LYS A 104 4.55 6.92 24.62
C LYS A 104 5.26 6.21 23.49
N ALA A 105 4.74 6.35 22.28
CA ALA A 105 5.42 5.88 21.08
C ALA A 105 6.53 6.87 20.69
N LEU A 106 7.79 6.43 20.81
CA LEU A 106 8.98 7.25 20.53
C LEU A 106 9.49 7.10 19.09
N GLY A 107 8.99 6.11 18.36
CA GLY A 107 9.37 5.81 17.00
C GLY A 107 9.14 4.33 16.67
N LEU A 108 9.92 3.79 15.75
CA LEU A 108 10.01 2.37 15.48
C LEU A 108 11.16 1.74 16.30
N LYS A 109 11.03 0.46 16.62
CA LYS A 109 12.15 -0.32 17.18
C LYS A 109 13.33 -0.30 16.21
N GLU A 110 14.55 -0.40 16.73
CA GLU A 110 15.79 -0.29 15.94
C GLU A 110 15.79 -1.17 14.69
N GLN A 111 15.39 -2.43 14.85
CA GLN A 111 15.31 -3.43 13.76
C GLN A 111 14.32 -3.06 12.64
N PHE A 112 13.38 -2.13 12.87
CA PHE A 112 12.36 -1.73 11.90
C PHE A 112 12.60 -0.34 11.30
N LYS A 113 13.66 0.38 11.69
CA LYS A 113 13.92 1.77 11.23
C LYS A 113 14.23 1.87 9.74
N ASP A 114 14.88 0.86 9.18
CA ASP A 114 15.27 0.83 7.75
C ASP A 114 14.12 0.37 6.84
N PHE A 115 12.99 -0.04 7.41
CA PHE A 115 11.82 -0.44 6.63
C PHE A 115 11.01 0.78 6.19
N LYS A 116 10.54 0.71 4.94
CA LYS A 116 9.61 1.65 4.35
C LYS A 116 8.21 1.43 4.92
N CYS A 117 7.45 2.51 5.04
CA CYS A 117 6.03 2.49 5.43
C CYS A 117 5.23 1.36 4.77
N SER A 118 5.34 1.19 3.45
CA SER A 118 4.58 0.18 2.73
C SER A 118 4.99 -1.24 3.05
N GLN A 119 6.28 -1.47 3.35
CA GLN A 119 6.75 -2.79 3.80
C GLN A 119 6.14 -3.12 5.16
N LEU A 120 6.19 -2.18 6.12
CA LEU A 120 5.63 -2.36 7.46
C LEU A 120 4.13 -2.64 7.45
N VAL A 121 3.36 -1.95 6.60
CA VAL A 121 1.92 -2.20 6.45
C VAL A 121 1.65 -3.63 5.95
N ASN A 122 2.45 -4.13 5.01
CA ASN A 122 2.32 -5.50 4.51
C ASN A 122 2.70 -6.56 5.55
N MET A 123 3.66 -6.25 6.41
CA MET A 123 4.10 -7.14 7.49
C MET A 123 3.11 -7.17 8.69
N LEU A 124 2.04 -6.36 8.67
CA LEU A 124 1.02 -6.38 9.73
C LEU A 124 0.33 -7.73 9.89
N THR A 125 0.20 -8.50 8.81
CA THR A 125 -0.43 -9.83 8.81
C THR A 125 0.54 -10.96 9.17
N PHE A 126 1.85 -10.68 9.23
CA PHE A 126 2.87 -11.73 9.39
C PHE A 126 3.00 -12.19 10.84
N THR A 127 3.37 -13.46 11.03
CA THR A 127 3.78 -13.97 12.34
C THR A 127 5.13 -13.37 12.75
N PRO A 128 5.50 -13.42 14.05
CA PRO A 128 6.83 -12.96 14.49
C PRO A 128 7.97 -13.63 13.75
N GLU A 129 7.88 -14.94 13.49
CA GLU A 129 8.87 -15.73 12.74
C GLU A 129 9.01 -15.25 11.29
N GLN A 130 7.89 -14.95 10.64
CA GLN A 130 7.90 -14.40 9.28
C GLN A 130 8.52 -13.00 9.25
N ILE A 131 8.30 -12.18 10.28
CA ILE A 131 8.86 -10.82 10.35
C ILE A 131 10.38 -10.86 10.45
N GLU A 132 10.96 -11.83 11.15
CA GLU A 132 12.41 -11.99 11.28
C GLU A 132 13.09 -12.38 9.97
N GLN A 133 12.37 -13.06 9.06
CA GLN A 133 12.90 -13.48 7.76
C GLN A 133 12.86 -12.37 6.70
N VAL A 134 12.10 -11.29 6.94
CA VAL A 134 11.94 -10.23 5.95
C VAL A 134 13.07 -9.22 6.08
N GLU A 135 13.72 -8.89 4.97
CA GLU A 135 14.76 -7.86 4.94
C GLU A 135 14.23 -6.49 4.46
N PRO A 136 14.80 -5.38 4.96
CA PRO A 136 14.43 -4.03 4.48
C PRO A 136 14.81 -3.80 3.01
N SER A 137 15.73 -4.61 2.46
CA SER A 137 16.15 -4.59 1.06
C SER A 137 15.05 -5.07 0.10
N TRP A 138 14.08 -5.85 0.60
CA TRP A 138 13.06 -6.49 -0.24
C TRP A 138 12.07 -5.48 -0.81
N SER A 139 11.66 -5.65 -2.05
CA SER A 139 10.52 -4.92 -2.59
C SER A 139 9.22 -5.33 -1.92
N VAL A 140 8.23 -4.43 -1.92
CA VAL A 140 6.88 -4.73 -1.41
C VAL A 140 6.28 -5.97 -2.10
N ARG A 141 6.57 -6.17 -3.39
CA ARG A 141 6.14 -7.36 -4.14
C ARG A 141 6.72 -8.65 -3.59
N GLN A 142 8.00 -8.65 -3.21
CA GLN A 142 8.65 -9.80 -2.59
C GLN A 142 8.04 -10.11 -1.22
N ILE A 143 7.76 -9.08 -0.42
CA ILE A 143 7.09 -9.24 0.88
C ILE A 143 5.70 -9.84 0.68
N ILE A 144 4.88 -9.31 -0.24
CA ILE A 144 3.55 -9.86 -0.53
C ILE A 144 3.63 -11.31 -1.01
N ALA A 145 4.56 -11.62 -1.91
CA ALA A 145 4.73 -12.99 -2.43
C ALA A 145 5.12 -13.96 -1.31
N PHE A 146 6.02 -13.55 -0.41
CA PHE A 146 6.40 -14.33 0.77
C PHE A 146 5.22 -14.59 1.70
N GLY A 147 4.39 -13.57 1.96
CA GLY A 147 3.19 -13.71 2.79
C GLY A 147 2.08 -14.58 2.19
N LYS A 148 2.06 -14.74 0.85
CA LYS A 148 1.12 -15.61 0.13
C LYS A 148 1.62 -17.04 -0.06
N ALA A 149 2.92 -17.28 0.10
CA ALA A 149 3.48 -18.62 -0.01
C ALA A 149 3.06 -19.43 1.23
N PRO A 150 2.46 -20.64 1.06
CA PRO A 150 2.35 -21.57 2.16
C PRO A 150 3.76 -21.85 2.66
N LEU A 151 3.99 -21.64 3.96
CA LEU A 151 5.28 -21.88 4.60
C LEU A 151 5.75 -23.30 4.26
N LEU A 152 6.73 -23.43 3.36
CA LEU A 152 7.57 -24.62 3.31
C LEU A 152 8.49 -24.49 4.53
N LEU A 153 8.03 -25.07 5.64
CA LEU A 153 8.91 -25.47 6.71
C LEU A 153 9.90 -26.46 6.09
N GLU A 154 11.16 -26.04 5.89
CA GLU A 154 12.23 -26.98 5.63
C GLU A 154 12.44 -27.83 6.88
N ASP A 155 12.45 -29.14 6.64
CA ASP A 155 12.53 -30.21 7.61
C ASP A 155 13.69 -30.05 8.60
N THR A 156 13.37 -30.07 9.89
CA THR A 156 14.23 -30.76 10.85
C THR A 156 13.45 -31.96 11.37
N GLU A 157 13.88 -33.14 10.91
CA GLU A 157 13.43 -34.45 11.34
C GLU A 157 13.50 -34.59 12.88
N ASP A 158 12.61 -35.46 13.39
CA ASP A 158 12.56 -36.06 14.73
C ASP A 158 11.89 -35.26 15.88
N ASP A 159 10.59 -35.52 16.14
CA ASP A 159 10.18 -36.52 17.14
C ASP A 159 8.64 -36.65 17.18
N ASP A 160 8.17 -37.89 17.19
CA ASP A 160 6.77 -38.28 17.24
C ASP A 160 6.10 -37.82 18.54
N ASN A 161 5.00 -37.07 18.45
CA ASN A 161 3.88 -37.24 19.38
C ASN A 161 2.58 -36.68 18.81
N ILE A 162 1.75 -37.60 18.33
CA ILE A 162 0.33 -37.42 18.08
C ILE A 162 -0.39 -37.24 19.41
N VAL A 163 -1.00 -36.08 19.63
CA VAL A 163 -2.22 -35.96 20.44
C VAL A 163 -3.25 -35.11 19.69
N ASP A 164 -4.21 -35.81 19.12
CA ASP A 164 -5.47 -35.31 18.58
C ASP A 164 -6.38 -34.87 19.73
N ALA A 165 -6.77 -33.59 19.75
CA ALA A 165 -7.89 -33.13 20.58
C ALA A 165 -8.36 -31.71 20.19
N VAL A 166 -9.53 -31.69 19.55
CA VAL A 166 -10.60 -30.68 19.56
C VAL A 166 -10.35 -29.27 18.99
N ALA A 167 -10.82 -29.14 17.74
CA ALA A 167 -11.71 -28.10 17.23
C ALA A 167 -12.03 -26.95 18.19
N SER A 168 -11.55 -25.77 17.84
CA SER A 168 -12.17 -24.48 18.15
C SER A 168 -11.93 -23.59 16.93
N GLU A 169 -12.95 -23.47 16.09
CA GLU A 169 -13.00 -22.52 14.98
C GLU A 169 -12.77 -21.11 15.52
N PRO A 170 -11.79 -20.33 15.03
CA PRO A 170 -11.87 -18.89 15.12
C PRO A 170 -12.69 -18.40 13.92
N GLU A 171 -13.76 -17.67 14.20
CA GLU A 171 -14.61 -17.01 13.21
C GLU A 171 -13.76 -16.28 12.14
N GLU A 172 -13.90 -16.73 10.90
CA GLU A 172 -13.42 -16.01 9.72
C GLU A 172 -14.21 -14.70 9.59
N THR A 173 -13.60 -13.59 10.01
CA THR A 173 -13.93 -12.29 9.44
C THR A 173 -13.11 -12.13 8.16
N GLN A 174 -13.72 -12.54 7.04
CA GLN A 174 -13.24 -12.25 5.69
C GLN A 174 -13.39 -10.74 5.44
N ASP A 175 -12.44 -9.94 5.94
CA ASP A 175 -12.18 -8.60 5.39
C ASP A 175 -11.09 -8.76 4.32
N ASP A 176 -11.49 -8.61 3.06
CA ASP A 176 -10.66 -8.65 1.85
C ASP A 176 -9.38 -7.81 1.99
N VAL A 177 -8.26 -8.46 2.31
CA VAL A 177 -6.96 -7.80 2.60
C VAL A 177 -6.33 -7.17 1.32
N SER A 178 -6.93 -7.41 0.15
CA SER A 178 -6.48 -6.91 -1.16
C SER A 178 -6.73 -5.40 -1.35
N GLU A 179 -7.67 -4.80 -0.62
CA GLU A 179 -8.03 -3.37 -0.76
C GLU A 179 -7.12 -2.42 0.05
N PHE A 180 -6.18 -2.96 0.84
CA PHE A 180 -5.41 -2.19 1.83
C PHE A 180 -4.01 -1.76 1.37
N LEU A 181 -3.67 -2.06 0.11
CA LEU A 181 -2.44 -1.60 -0.52
C LEU A 181 -2.62 -0.22 -1.12
N ASN A 182 -2.24 0.82 -0.38
CA ASN A 182 -1.62 1.98 -0.99
C ASN A 182 -0.63 2.59 0.00
N THR A 183 0.66 2.57 -0.38
CA THR A 183 1.61 3.68 -0.12
C THR A 183 0.86 5.01 -0.11
N PRO A 184 1.28 6.04 0.68
CA PRO A 184 0.57 7.32 0.72
C PRO A 184 0.33 7.80 -0.70
N ASP A 185 -0.92 7.61 -1.14
CA ASP A 185 -1.30 7.78 -2.52
C ASP A 185 -1.45 9.28 -2.65
N ILE A 186 -0.42 9.91 -3.22
CA ILE A 186 -0.43 11.33 -3.48
C ILE A 186 -1.53 11.55 -4.51
N VAL A 187 -2.73 11.84 -3.99
CA VAL A 187 -3.90 12.33 -4.71
C VAL A 187 -4.30 11.44 -5.90
N SER A 188 -4.81 10.24 -5.61
CA SER A 188 -5.66 9.57 -6.58
C SER A 188 -7.13 9.89 -6.25
N GLY A 189 -7.64 10.99 -6.81
CA GLY A 189 -9.07 11.29 -6.85
C GLY A 189 -9.83 10.34 -7.79
N ARG A 190 -9.61 9.03 -7.65
CA ARG A 190 -10.23 7.96 -8.44
C ARG A 190 -11.21 7.18 -7.56
N THR A 191 -12.35 6.82 -8.13
CA THR A 191 -13.36 5.94 -7.55
C THR A 191 -13.59 4.82 -8.54
N GLN A 192 -13.49 3.58 -8.10
CA GLN A 192 -13.78 2.41 -8.91
C GLN A 192 -15.30 2.33 -9.14
N LEU A 193 -15.72 2.16 -10.40
CA LEU A 193 -17.13 2.15 -10.78
C LEU A 193 -17.67 0.72 -10.94
N LEU A 194 -16.93 -0.14 -11.63
CA LEU A 194 -17.27 -1.55 -11.87
C LEU A 194 -16.05 -2.27 -12.46
N GLU A 195 -16.00 -3.59 -12.29
CA GLU A 195 -15.09 -4.50 -13.00
C GLU A 195 -15.89 -5.23 -14.09
N CYS A 196 -15.30 -5.38 -15.26
CA CYS A 196 -15.86 -6.12 -16.38
C CYS A 196 -14.81 -7.07 -16.92
N GLU A 197 -15.21 -8.30 -17.21
CA GLU A 197 -14.32 -9.32 -17.78
C GLU A 197 -14.24 -9.22 -19.32
N ASP A 198 -15.24 -8.61 -19.94
CA ASP A 198 -15.29 -8.40 -21.38
C ASP A 198 -15.86 -7.03 -21.80
N PHE A 199 -15.74 -6.72 -23.09
CA PHE A 199 -16.24 -5.46 -23.65
C PHE A 199 -17.77 -5.43 -23.79
N GLU A 200 -18.42 -6.59 -23.82
CA GLU A 200 -19.88 -6.68 -23.91
C GLU A 200 -20.54 -6.23 -22.59
N GLU A 201 -19.95 -6.58 -21.45
CA GLU A 201 -20.36 -6.14 -20.13
C GLU A 201 -20.20 -4.62 -19.94
N ILE A 202 -19.12 -4.03 -20.45
CA ILE A 202 -18.93 -2.57 -20.48
C ILE A 202 -20.08 -1.92 -21.27
N THR A 203 -20.44 -2.52 -22.41
CA THR A 203 -21.50 -2.02 -23.28
C THR A 203 -22.88 -2.17 -22.63
N LYS A 204 -23.11 -3.26 -21.91
CA LYS A 204 -24.34 -3.52 -21.15
C LYS A 204 -24.51 -2.56 -19.98
N ASN A 205 -23.40 -2.19 -19.34
CA ASN A 205 -23.37 -1.28 -18.18
C ASN A 205 -23.13 0.19 -18.56
N ARG A 206 -23.18 0.53 -19.86
CA ARG A 206 -22.91 1.88 -20.38
C ARG A 206 -23.71 2.97 -19.66
N ASP A 207 -24.96 2.69 -19.32
CA ASP A 207 -25.88 3.68 -18.74
C ASP A 207 -25.48 3.97 -17.29
N VAL A 208 -24.98 2.97 -16.57
CA VAL A 208 -24.46 3.11 -15.20
C VAL A 208 -23.20 3.98 -15.20
N ILE A 209 -22.26 3.72 -16.12
CA ILE A 209 -21.04 4.51 -16.29
C ILE A 209 -21.37 5.97 -16.64
N LEU A 210 -22.32 6.18 -17.55
CA LEU A 210 -22.74 7.51 -17.98
C LEU A 210 -23.43 8.28 -16.85
N ASN A 211 -24.28 7.62 -16.07
CA ASN A 211 -24.99 8.22 -14.94
C ASN A 211 -24.01 8.63 -13.84
N ALA A 212 -23.11 7.72 -13.42
CA ALA A 212 -22.08 8.03 -12.44
C ALA A 212 -21.20 9.21 -12.86
N PHE A 213 -20.79 9.26 -14.13
CA PHE A 213 -20.01 10.39 -14.67
C PHE A 213 -20.78 11.72 -14.63
N ASN A 214 -22.07 11.69 -14.99
CA ASN A 214 -22.91 12.88 -14.99
C ASN A 214 -23.22 13.38 -13.58
N ASP A 215 -23.42 12.47 -12.63
CA ASP A 215 -23.67 12.81 -11.23
C ASP A 215 -22.44 13.47 -10.60
N MET A 216 -21.25 12.92 -10.84
CA MET A 216 -20.00 13.54 -10.41
C MET A 216 -19.78 14.93 -11.03
N LYS A 217 -20.20 15.16 -12.27
CA LYS A 217 -20.11 16.49 -12.91
C LYS A 217 -21.09 17.51 -12.35
N LYS A 218 -22.26 17.05 -11.89
CA LYS A 218 -23.33 17.91 -11.37
C LYS A 218 -23.18 18.19 -9.87
N ASP A 219 -22.40 17.38 -9.16
CA ASP A 219 -22.14 17.56 -7.74
C ASP A 219 -21.34 18.84 -7.47
N LYS A 220 -21.82 19.63 -6.51
CA LYS A 220 -21.21 20.89 -6.05
C LYS A 220 -19.78 20.70 -5.56
N ASN A 221 -19.45 19.53 -5.01
CA ASN A 221 -18.14 19.17 -4.50
C ASN A 221 -17.07 19.03 -5.61
N PHE A 222 -17.50 18.91 -6.88
CA PHE A 222 -16.64 18.72 -8.04
C PHE A 222 -16.72 19.85 -9.07
N LYS A 223 -17.44 20.93 -8.77
CA LYS A 223 -17.72 22.06 -9.69
C LYS A 223 -16.47 22.71 -10.31
N ASN A 224 -15.33 22.66 -9.63
CA ASN A 224 -14.05 23.20 -10.11
C ASN A 224 -13.01 22.11 -10.46
N LYS A 225 -13.41 20.83 -10.46
CA LYS A 225 -12.52 19.69 -10.71
C LYS A 225 -12.76 19.11 -12.11
N LYS A 226 -11.68 18.72 -12.80
CA LYS A 226 -11.77 18.09 -14.12
C LYS A 226 -12.10 16.60 -13.98
N VAL A 227 -13.38 16.26 -14.08
CA VAL A 227 -13.88 14.87 -14.04
C VAL A 227 -13.56 14.17 -15.37
N ARG A 228 -12.91 13.00 -15.32
CA ARG A 228 -12.57 12.14 -16.47
C ARG A 228 -12.84 10.67 -16.15
N LEU A 229 -13.27 9.90 -17.14
CA LEU A 229 -13.37 8.44 -17.05
C LEU A 229 -12.01 7.83 -17.42
N VAL A 230 -11.59 6.81 -16.68
CA VAL A 230 -10.36 6.05 -16.93
C VAL A 230 -10.76 4.58 -16.99
N VAL A 231 -10.39 3.91 -18.08
CA VAL A 231 -10.56 2.46 -18.25
C VAL A 231 -9.17 1.84 -18.10
N GLU A 232 -9.05 0.86 -17.22
CA GLU A 232 -7.79 0.18 -16.91
C GLU A 232 -7.93 -1.30 -17.25
N LEU A 233 -6.90 -1.88 -17.86
CA LEU A 233 -6.84 -3.31 -18.14
C LEU A 233 -6.05 -3.98 -17.01
N ALA A 234 -6.70 -4.88 -16.29
CA ALA A 234 -6.09 -5.70 -15.25
C ALA A 234 -5.78 -7.10 -15.78
N PHE A 235 -4.75 -7.74 -15.25
CA PHE A 235 -4.37 -9.13 -15.53
C PHE A 235 -3.91 -9.78 -14.22
N ASP A 236 -4.15 -11.09 -14.09
CA ASP A 236 -3.64 -11.92 -12.98
C ASP A 236 -2.19 -12.38 -13.23
#